data_AF-A0A2U3KGQ7-F1
#
_entry.id   AF-A0A2U3KGQ7-F1
#
_cell.length_a   1.000
_cell.length_b   1.000
_cell.length_c   1.000
_cell.angle_alpha   90.00
_cell.angle_beta   90.00
_cell.angle_gamma   90.00
#
_symmetry.space_group_name_H-M   'P 1'
#
loop_
_entity.id
_entity.type
_entity.pdbx_description
1 polymer ?
#
loop_
_entity_poly.entity_id
_entity_poly.type
_entity_poly.pdbx_seq_one_letter_code
_entity_poly.pdbx_strand_id
1 'polypeptide(L)'
;MDSLRLYGLVTAGAVALAGAYALLRRKPKTLAGAYALLRRKPKTADELERERRAWLAGAGRITDGTVIDVQELAAQNNHHAAVMLIYKYDVAGVSYECSQDVTYLRHWINLHSCRLGLHTSVKYDPQNPGNSLVVSENWMGLRQ
;
A
#
# COMPACT_ATOMS: atom_id res chain seq x y z
N MET A 1 24.29 -68.79 6.69
CA MET A 1 24.45 -67.60 5.83
C MET A 1 23.03 -67.16 5.51
N ASP A 2 22.36 -66.31 6.30
CA ASP A 2 22.39 -64.85 6.09
C ASP A 2 21.75 -64.07 7.26
N SER A 3 22.29 -64.18 8.47
CA SER A 3 21.86 -63.33 9.60
C SER A 3 22.51 -61.92 9.59
N LEU A 4 23.56 -61.73 8.79
CA LEU A 4 24.32 -60.48 8.68
C LEU A 4 23.68 -59.44 7.73
N ARG A 5 22.78 -59.85 6.82
CA ARG A 5 22.10 -58.91 5.90
C ARG A 5 20.89 -58.21 6.53
N LEU A 6 20.29 -58.82 7.55
CA LEU A 6 19.09 -58.27 8.21
C LEU A 6 19.42 -57.12 9.17
N TYR A 7 20.59 -57.15 9.82
CA TYR A 7 21.04 -56.04 10.67
C TYR A 7 21.40 -54.80 9.86
N GLY A 8 22.03 -54.93 8.69
CA GLY A 8 22.45 -53.77 7.88
C GLY A 8 21.32 -52.87 7.39
N LEU A 9 20.13 -53.43 7.13
CA LEU A 9 18.94 -52.68 6.69
C LEU A 9 18.27 -51.91 7.83
N VAL A 10 18.27 -52.46 9.04
CA VAL A 10 17.66 -51.82 10.21
C VAL A 10 18.55 -50.67 10.72
N THR A 11 19.88 -50.83 10.70
CA THR A 11 20.80 -49.74 11.10
C THR A 11 20.81 -48.59 10.09
N ALA A 12 20.67 -48.86 8.79
CA ALA A 12 20.60 -47.82 7.75
C ALA A 12 19.32 -46.97 7.85
N GLY A 13 18.17 -47.57 8.18
CA GLY A 13 16.90 -46.85 8.34
C GLY A 13 16.86 -45.93 9.57
N ALA A 14 17.46 -46.36 10.69
CA ALA A 14 17.48 -45.58 11.93
C ALA A 14 18.38 -44.32 11.84
N VAL A 15 19.51 -44.41 11.12
CA VAL A 15 20.44 -43.28 10.95
C VAL A 15 19.86 -42.21 10.01
N ALA A 16 19.08 -42.60 8.99
CA ALA A 16 18.40 -41.66 8.10
C ALA A 16 17.31 -40.85 8.82
N LEU A 17 16.51 -41.50 9.68
CA LEU A 17 15.50 -40.82 10.48
C LEU A 17 16.12 -39.91 11.56
N ALA A 18 17.21 -40.35 12.21
CA ALA A 18 17.93 -39.52 13.18
C ALA A 18 18.60 -38.29 12.54
N GLY A 19 19.16 -38.43 11.33
CA GLY A 19 19.74 -37.32 10.57
C GLY A 19 18.71 -36.27 10.13
N ALA A 20 17.53 -36.70 9.67
CA ALA A 20 16.42 -35.81 9.32
C ALA A 20 15.86 -35.08 10.56
N TYR A 21 15.74 -35.79 11.69
CA TYR A 21 15.30 -35.21 12.96
C TYR A 21 16.32 -34.20 13.53
N ALA A 22 17.62 -34.44 13.33
CA ALA A 22 18.70 -33.55 13.74
C ALA A 22 18.81 -32.28 12.85
N LEU A 23 18.47 -32.37 11.55
CA LEU A 23 18.38 -31.20 10.67
C LEU A 23 17.18 -30.30 11.03
N LEU A 24 16.02 -30.91 11.36
CA LEU A 24 14.82 -30.17 11.76
C LEU A 24 15.02 -29.38 13.08
N ARG A 25 15.87 -29.89 13.99
CA ARG A 25 16.20 -29.23 15.26
C ARG A 25 17.22 -28.09 15.15
N ARG A 26 18.00 -28.00 14.07
CA ARG A 26 19.12 -27.07 13.98
C ARG A 26 18.75 -25.65 13.53
N LYS A 27 17.61 -25.44 12.86
CA LYS A 27 17.19 -24.09 12.41
C LYS A 27 15.68 -23.83 12.60
N PRO A 28 15.14 -23.91 13.82
CA PRO A 28 13.72 -23.61 14.07
C PRO A 28 13.34 -22.18 13.66
N LYS A 29 14.28 -21.23 13.74
CA LYS A 29 14.07 -19.82 13.36
C LYS A 29 13.82 -19.61 11.87
N THR A 30 14.44 -20.40 10.99
CA THR A 30 14.23 -20.25 9.53
C THR A 30 12.88 -20.84 9.11
N LEU A 31 12.47 -21.96 9.71
CA LEU A 31 11.15 -22.55 9.46
C LEU A 31 10.03 -21.64 10.00
N ALA A 32 10.20 -21.12 11.22
CA ALA A 32 9.27 -20.17 11.83
C ALA A 32 9.19 -18.85 11.04
N GLY A 33 10.32 -18.33 10.55
CA GLY A 33 10.36 -17.14 9.70
C GLY A 33 9.65 -17.35 8.35
N ALA A 34 9.89 -18.48 7.69
CA ALA A 34 9.20 -18.83 6.44
C ALA A 34 7.68 -19.01 6.67
N TYR A 35 7.28 -19.67 7.75
CA TYR A 35 5.87 -19.83 8.11
C TYR A 35 5.20 -18.50 8.44
N ALA A 36 5.89 -17.59 9.15
CA ALA A 36 5.38 -16.25 9.44
C ALA A 36 5.24 -15.40 8.18
N LEU A 37 6.18 -15.50 7.23
CA LEU A 37 6.08 -14.83 5.93
C LEU A 37 4.90 -15.36 5.10
N LEU A 38 4.69 -16.68 5.08
CA LEU A 38 3.55 -17.30 4.40
C LEU A 38 2.20 -16.98 5.05
N ARG A 39 2.19 -16.64 6.35
CA ARG A 39 0.99 -16.22 7.09
C ARG A 39 0.75 -14.71 7.10
N ARG A 40 1.59 -13.92 6.44
CA ARG A 40 1.34 -12.48 6.33
C ARG A 40 0.03 -12.28 5.57
N LYS A 41 -0.93 -11.63 6.24
CA LYS A 41 -2.17 -11.22 5.60
C LYS A 41 -1.82 -10.24 4.47
N PRO A 42 -2.46 -10.34 3.30
CA PRO A 42 -2.33 -9.33 2.27
C PRO A 42 -2.77 -7.98 2.84
N LYS A 43 -2.06 -6.91 2.47
CA LYS A 43 -2.43 -5.55 2.88
C LYS A 43 -3.81 -5.22 2.35
N THR A 44 -4.60 -4.53 3.15
CA THR A 44 -5.93 -4.07 2.72
C THR A 44 -5.79 -2.96 1.68
N ALA A 45 -6.86 -2.69 0.92
CA ALA A 45 -6.86 -1.61 -0.07
C ALA A 45 -6.54 -0.25 0.57
N ASP A 46 -7.08 0.02 1.76
CA ASP A 46 -6.84 1.26 2.51
C ASP A 46 -5.38 1.38 2.98
N GLU A 47 -4.75 0.28 3.37
CA GLU A 47 -3.34 0.24 3.76
C GLU A 47 -2.43 0.53 2.56
N LEU A 48 -2.72 -0.08 1.42
CA LEU A 48 -1.98 0.16 0.17
C LEU A 48 -2.11 1.63 -0.26
N GLU A 49 -3.32 2.19 -0.19
CA GLU A 49 -3.57 3.58 -0.55
C GLU A 49 -2.89 4.56 0.42
N ARG A 50 -2.86 4.23 1.72
CA ARG A 50 -2.11 5.01 2.71
C ARG A 50 -0.61 4.98 2.43
N GLU A 51 -0.04 3.82 2.12
CA GLU A 51 1.38 3.70 1.77
C GLU A 51 1.72 4.46 0.50
N ARG A 52 0.86 4.39 -0.53
CA ARG A 52 1.01 5.18 -1.76
C ARG A 52 1.05 6.67 -1.45
N ARG A 53 0.11 7.18 -0.64
CA ARG A 53 0.05 8.60 -0.25
C ARG A 53 1.27 9.03 0.55
N ALA A 54 1.72 8.20 1.51
CA ALA A 54 2.91 8.48 2.31
C ALA A 54 4.19 8.53 1.44
N TRP A 55 4.33 7.58 0.50
CA TRP A 55 5.44 7.58 -0.45
C TRP A 55 5.42 8.82 -1.34
N LEU A 56 4.27 9.16 -1.94
CA LEU A 56 4.15 10.31 -2.83
C LEU A 56 4.32 11.64 -2.09
N ALA A 57 3.89 11.73 -0.82
CA ALA A 57 4.15 12.88 0.03
C ALA A 57 5.65 13.14 0.23
N GLY A 58 6.44 12.08 0.41
CA GLY A 58 7.89 12.18 0.59
C GLY A 58 8.69 12.35 -0.71
N ALA A 59 8.36 11.58 -1.76
CA ALA A 59 9.15 11.50 -2.99
C ALA A 59 8.60 12.34 -4.17
N GLY A 60 7.33 12.73 -4.13
CA GLY A 60 6.67 13.45 -5.22
C GLY A 60 7.16 14.88 -5.40
N ARG A 61 7.24 15.32 -6.67
CA ARG A 61 7.51 16.72 -7.05
C ARG A 61 6.24 17.56 -6.88
N ILE A 62 6.43 18.85 -6.61
CA ILE A 62 5.33 19.80 -6.43
C ILE A 62 5.14 20.59 -7.74
N THR A 63 3.89 20.74 -8.17
CA THR A 63 3.47 21.68 -9.21
C THR A 63 2.27 22.47 -8.74
N ASP A 64 1.97 23.56 -9.41
CA ASP A 64 0.75 24.31 -9.19
C ASP A 64 -0.42 23.65 -9.93
N GLY A 65 -1.57 23.70 -9.30
CA GLY A 65 -2.83 23.20 -9.84
C GLY A 65 -4.00 24.03 -9.34
N THR A 66 -5.19 23.63 -9.78
CA THR A 66 -6.44 24.26 -9.38
C THR A 66 -7.45 23.20 -9.03
N VAL A 67 -8.16 23.40 -7.92
CA VAL A 67 -9.33 22.58 -7.58
C VAL A 67 -10.42 22.90 -8.60
N ILE A 68 -10.95 21.87 -9.24
CA ILE A 68 -12.05 22.01 -10.20
C ILE A 68 -13.36 21.88 -9.47
N ASP A 69 -13.54 20.82 -8.66
CA ASP A 69 -14.81 20.46 -8.04
C ASP A 69 -14.60 19.61 -6.77
N VAL A 70 -15.61 19.58 -5.91
CA VAL A 70 -15.68 18.72 -4.72
C VAL A 70 -17.02 18.02 -4.71
N GLN A 71 -17.01 16.70 -4.88
CA GLN A 71 -18.22 15.91 -4.94
C GLN A 71 -18.39 15.09 -3.67
N GLU A 72 -19.52 15.29 -3.00
CA GLU A 72 -19.94 14.44 -1.88
C GLU A 72 -20.94 13.40 -2.38
N LEU A 73 -20.48 12.15 -2.51
CA LEU A 73 -21.35 11.03 -2.84
C LEU A 73 -22.04 10.56 -1.56
N ALA A 74 -23.37 10.68 -1.54
CA ALA A 74 -24.18 10.13 -0.47
C ALA A 74 -24.07 8.60 -0.45
N ALA A 75 -24.07 8.02 0.74
CA ALA A 75 -24.14 6.57 0.92
C ALA A 75 -25.47 6.06 0.36
N GLN A 76 -25.44 5.46 -0.84
CA GLN A 76 -26.60 4.82 -1.47
C GLN A 76 -26.27 3.35 -1.71
N ASN A 77 -27.18 2.45 -1.31
CA ASN A 77 -27.11 1.00 -1.54
C ASN A 77 -25.76 0.35 -1.18
N ASN A 78 -25.51 0.08 0.12
CA ASN A 78 -24.29 -0.59 0.63
C ASN A 78 -22.95 0.11 0.36
N HIS A 79 -22.92 1.29 -0.29
CA HIS A 79 -21.71 2.10 -0.45
C HIS A 79 -21.57 3.14 0.67
N HIS A 80 -20.34 3.36 1.13
CA HIS A 80 -20.02 4.40 2.10
C HIS A 80 -20.06 5.79 1.45
N ALA A 81 -20.37 6.81 2.25
CA ALA A 81 -20.34 8.19 1.77
C ALA A 81 -18.90 8.59 1.44
N ALA A 82 -18.63 8.94 0.19
CA ALA A 82 -17.29 9.30 -0.28
C ALA A 82 -17.20 10.79 -0.63
N VAL A 83 -16.07 11.45 -0.35
CA VAL A 83 -15.78 12.77 -0.94
C VAL A 83 -14.66 12.64 -1.93
N MET A 84 -14.94 13.10 -3.14
CA MET A 84 -13.98 13.19 -4.20
C MET A 84 -13.58 14.64 -4.42
N LEU A 85 -12.30 14.92 -4.20
CA LEU A 85 -11.68 16.18 -4.58
C LEU A 85 -11.18 16.06 -6.03
N ILE A 86 -11.73 16.87 -6.93
CA ILE A 86 -11.35 16.90 -8.34
C ILE A 86 -10.46 18.11 -8.58
N TYR A 87 -9.31 17.89 -9.19
CA TYR A 87 -8.34 18.93 -9.44
C TYR A 87 -7.62 18.71 -10.77
N LYS A 88 -7.10 19.80 -11.33
CA LYS A 88 -6.23 19.76 -12.49
C LYS A 88 -4.88 20.41 -12.22
N TYR A 89 -3.90 19.98 -12.99
CA TYR A 89 -2.54 20.52 -12.97
C TYR A 89 -1.88 20.27 -14.32
N ASP A 90 -0.88 21.08 -14.62
CA ASP A 90 -0.15 21.01 -15.89
C ASP A 90 1.28 20.52 -15.64
N VAL A 91 1.73 19.55 -16.43
CA VAL A 91 3.12 19.04 -16.43
C VAL A 91 3.59 18.90 -17.87
N ALA A 92 4.71 19.53 -18.20
CA ALA A 92 5.32 19.46 -19.54
C ALA A 92 4.35 19.80 -20.69
N GLY A 93 3.41 20.74 -20.46
CA GLY A 93 2.41 21.14 -21.45
C GLY A 93 1.21 20.20 -21.57
N VAL A 94 1.10 19.17 -20.72
CA VAL A 94 -0.03 18.25 -20.65
C VAL A 94 -0.84 18.55 -19.39
N SER A 95 -2.13 18.80 -19.57
CA SER A 95 -3.09 18.99 -18.49
C SER A 95 -3.61 17.63 -18.01
N TYR A 96 -3.45 17.37 -16.73
CA TYR A 96 -3.98 16.19 -16.06
C TYR A 96 -5.15 16.61 -15.18
N GLU A 97 -6.21 15.81 -15.22
CA GLU A 97 -7.35 15.93 -14.32
C GLU A 97 -7.45 14.64 -13.51
N CYS A 98 -7.54 14.78 -12.19
CA CYS A 98 -7.53 13.65 -11.27
C CYS A 98 -8.58 13.85 -10.19
N SER A 99 -9.19 12.76 -9.75
CA SER A 99 -10.06 12.72 -8.58
C SER A 99 -9.33 12.00 -7.44
N GLN A 100 -9.33 12.62 -6.27
CA GLN A 100 -8.74 12.06 -5.06
C GLN A 100 -9.81 11.84 -4.00
N ASP A 101 -9.86 10.62 -3.45
CA ASP A 101 -10.74 10.33 -2.32
C ASP A 101 -10.13 10.93 -1.06
N VAL A 102 -10.88 11.84 -0.44
CA VAL A 102 -10.51 12.54 0.79
C VAL A 102 -11.43 12.18 1.96
N THR A 103 -12.20 11.09 1.85
CA THR A 103 -13.17 10.65 2.87
C THR A 103 -12.53 10.48 4.24
N TYR A 104 -11.37 9.81 4.30
CA TYR A 104 -10.63 9.63 5.56
C TYR A 104 -9.87 10.88 6.00
N LEU A 105 -9.65 11.84 5.09
CA LEU A 105 -8.89 13.06 5.32
C LEU A 105 -9.79 14.28 5.62
N ARG A 106 -11.13 14.12 5.60
CA ARG A 106 -12.10 15.21 5.85
C ARG A 106 -11.80 16.00 7.12
N HIS A 107 -11.28 15.35 8.16
CA HIS A 107 -11.01 16.04 9.43
C HIS A 107 -9.82 17.01 9.37
N TRP A 108 -8.95 16.89 8.36
CA TRP A 108 -7.85 17.83 8.11
C TRP A 108 -8.25 18.93 7.12
N ILE A 109 -9.31 18.74 6.34
CA ILE A 109 -9.67 19.58 5.20
C ILE A 109 -10.98 20.32 5.48
N ASN A 110 -10.99 21.64 5.27
CA ASN A 110 -12.24 22.39 5.29
C ASN A 110 -12.87 22.38 3.89
N LEU A 111 -13.91 21.56 3.71
CA LEU A 111 -14.62 21.42 2.43
C LEU A 111 -15.25 22.75 1.96
N HIS A 112 -15.64 23.62 2.89
CA HIS A 112 -16.26 24.92 2.56
C HIS A 112 -15.26 25.93 1.97
N SER A 113 -13.96 25.76 2.24
CA SER A 113 -12.90 26.58 1.63
C SER A 113 -12.48 26.07 0.25
N CYS A 114 -12.77 24.81 -0.07
CA CYS A 114 -12.47 24.21 -1.37
C CYS A 114 -13.47 24.68 -2.43
N ARG A 115 -13.36 25.94 -2.86
CA ARG A 115 -14.16 26.53 -3.93
C ARG A 115 -13.57 26.19 -5.30
N LEU A 116 -14.43 26.15 -6.32
CA LEU A 116 -14.01 25.98 -7.71
C LEU A 116 -12.99 27.06 -8.08
N GLY A 117 -11.87 26.66 -8.68
CA GLY A 117 -10.79 27.56 -9.07
C GLY A 117 -9.80 27.90 -7.95
N LEU A 118 -9.91 27.30 -6.76
CA LEU A 118 -8.92 27.49 -5.70
C LEU A 118 -7.54 27.00 -6.16
N HIS A 119 -6.55 27.88 -6.09
CA HIS A 119 -5.16 27.51 -6.34
C HIS A 119 -4.66 26.54 -5.28
N THR A 120 -4.13 25.41 -5.72
CA THR A 120 -3.64 24.33 -4.88
C THR A 120 -2.28 23.85 -5.35
N SER A 121 -1.45 23.39 -4.44
CA SER A 121 -0.21 22.70 -4.79
C SER A 121 -0.46 21.20 -4.93
N VAL A 122 -0.07 20.63 -6.07
CA VAL A 122 -0.24 19.21 -6.36
C VAL A 122 1.10 18.51 -6.25
N LYS A 123 1.14 17.38 -5.54
CA LYS A 123 2.29 16.47 -5.58
C LYS A 123 2.05 15.38 -6.61
N TYR A 124 3.03 15.13 -7.46
CA TYR A 124 2.95 14.11 -8.50
C TYR A 124 4.26 13.35 -8.63
N ASP A 125 4.17 12.15 -9.19
CA ASP A 125 5.32 11.33 -9.55
C ASP A 125 5.85 11.76 -10.92
N PRO A 126 7.11 12.21 -11.06
CA PRO A 126 7.67 12.58 -12.35
C PRO A 126 7.76 11.44 -13.37
N GLN A 127 7.83 10.18 -12.91
CA GLN A 127 7.88 9.00 -13.77
C GLN A 127 6.47 8.60 -14.24
N ASN A 128 5.45 8.90 -13.44
CA ASN A 128 4.05 8.67 -13.76
C ASN A 128 3.22 9.90 -13.37
N PRO A 129 3.12 10.92 -14.25
CA PRO A 129 2.48 12.17 -13.90
C PRO A 129 1.02 12.03 -13.48
N GLY A 130 0.29 11.00 -13.92
CA GLY A 130 -1.08 10.72 -13.50
C GLY A 130 -1.21 10.23 -12.05
N ASN A 131 -0.10 9.77 -11.44
CA ASN A 131 -0.05 9.46 -10.02
C ASN A 131 0.20 10.75 -9.23
N SER A 132 -0.90 11.38 -8.80
CA SER A 132 -0.87 12.64 -8.08
C SER A 132 -1.71 12.61 -6.79
N LEU A 133 -1.46 13.58 -5.92
CA LEU A 133 -2.27 13.88 -4.75
C LEU A 133 -2.22 15.37 -4.42
N VAL A 134 -3.29 15.85 -3.80
CA VAL A 134 -3.34 17.20 -3.22
C VAL A 134 -3.22 17.13 -1.70
N VAL A 135 -3.82 16.11 -1.08
CA VAL A 135 -3.83 15.95 0.38
C VAL A 135 -3.36 14.56 0.79
N SER A 136 -2.61 14.49 1.88
CA SER A 136 -2.20 13.26 2.56
C SER A 136 -2.09 13.53 4.06
N GLU A 137 -1.86 12.49 4.84
CA GLU A 137 -1.66 12.55 6.29
C GLU A 137 -0.47 13.45 6.68
N ASN A 138 0.53 13.57 5.81
CA ASN A 138 1.79 14.29 6.09
C ASN A 138 1.99 15.53 5.21
N TRP A 139 1.05 15.84 4.32
CA TRP A 139 1.16 16.94 3.36
C TRP A 139 -0.22 17.48 2.97
N MET A 140 -0.33 18.81 2.92
CA MET A 140 -1.54 19.51 2.49
C MET A 140 -1.19 20.58 1.46
N GLY A 141 -1.70 20.41 0.24
CA GLY A 141 -1.51 21.37 -0.84
C GLY A 141 -2.61 22.43 -0.97
N LEU A 142 -3.72 22.27 -0.25
CA LEU A 142 -4.83 23.21 -0.24
C LEU A 142 -4.45 24.47 0.55
N ARG A 143 -4.69 25.64 -0.03
CA ARG A 143 -4.52 26.93 0.63
C ARG A 143 -5.87 27.34 1.24
N GLN A 144 -5.92 27.48 2.56
CA GLN A 144 -7.11 27.92 3.31
C GLN A 144 -7.19 29.45 3.36
#